data_AF-A0A1X7CUT1-F1
#
_entry.id   AF-A0A1X7CUT1-F1
#
_cell.length_a   1.000
_cell.length_b   1.000
_cell.length_c   1.000
_cell.angle_alpha   90.00
_cell.angle_beta   90.00
_cell.angle_gamma   90.00
#
_symmetry.space_group_name_H-M   'P 1'
#
loop_
_entity.id
_entity.type
_entity.pdbx_description
1 polymer ?
#
loop_
_entity_poly.entity_id
_entity_poly.type
_entity_poly.pdbx_seq_one_letter_code
_entity_poly.pdbx_strand_id
1 'polypeptide(L)'
;MEERILKPATETERLTGVLIPSGWNARFDVTSLSLACDGEREVGIENLSEYPELLSLLRRQVEVAGIVEKDGDFETLRISSFKVVSDINANK
;
A
#
# COMPACT_ATOMS: atom_id res chain seq x y z
N MET A 1 -27.78 19.03 8.61
CA MET A 1 -27.21 18.33 9.76
C MET A 1 -26.49 17.13 9.19
N GLU A 2 -25.16 17.16 9.19
CA GLU A 2 -24.21 16.04 9.15
C GLU A 2 -22.83 16.67 8.90
N GLU A 3 -22.20 17.10 10.01
CA GLU A 3 -20.79 17.45 9.99
C GLU A 3 -20.01 16.14 9.83
N ARG A 4 -19.52 15.87 8.62
CA ARG A 4 -18.48 14.86 8.40
C ARG A 4 -17.23 15.35 9.13
N ILE A 5 -17.01 14.85 10.34
CA ILE A 5 -15.75 15.04 11.06
C ILE A 5 -14.67 14.33 10.25
N LEU A 6 -13.96 15.07 9.40
CA LEU A 6 -12.69 14.66 8.83
C LEU A 6 -11.73 14.51 10.02
N LYS A 7 -11.52 13.26 10.47
CA LYS A 7 -10.42 12.94 11.40
C LYS A 7 -9.13 13.46 10.75
N PRO A 8 -8.29 14.23 11.47
CA PRO A 8 -7.03 14.66 10.90
C PRO A 8 -6.16 13.41 10.67
N ALA A 9 -5.80 13.17 9.40
CA ALA A 9 -4.92 12.09 8.99
C ALA A 9 -3.47 12.42 9.40
N THR A 10 -3.16 12.36 10.70
CA THR A 10 -1.84 12.74 11.24
C THR A 10 -1.09 11.60 11.90
N GLU A 11 -1.74 10.45 12.12
CA GLU A 11 -1.08 9.31 12.75
C GLU A 11 -0.50 8.39 11.67
N THR A 12 0.79 8.08 11.80
CA THR A 12 1.47 7.13 10.92
C THR A 12 1.04 5.71 11.33
N GLU A 13 0.38 5.00 10.43
CA GLU A 13 0.03 3.58 10.59
C GLU A 13 1.15 2.68 10.05
N ARG A 14 1.26 1.47 10.61
CA ARG A 14 2.07 0.38 10.04
C ARG A 14 1.14 -0.71 9.55
N LEU A 15 1.25 -1.05 8.27
CA LEU A 15 0.47 -2.09 7.63
C LEU A 15 1.40 -3.20 7.14
N THR A 16 0.96 -4.45 7.27
CA THR A 16 1.66 -5.60 6.70
C THR A 16 0.75 -6.26 5.68
N GLY A 17 1.29 -6.54 4.50
CA GLY A 17 0.53 -7.14 3.43
C GLY A 17 1.41 -7.53 2.25
N VAL A 18 0.77 -7.98 1.17
CA VAL A 18 1.45 -8.33 -0.08
C VAL A 18 1.23 -7.21 -1.09
N LEU A 19 2.31 -6.74 -1.73
CA LEU A 19 2.18 -5.78 -2.82
C LEU A 19 1.60 -6.45 -4.06
N ILE A 20 0.51 -5.90 -4.56
CA ILE A 20 -0.18 -6.36 -5.77
C ILE A 20 -0.29 -5.21 -6.79
N PRO A 21 -0.29 -5.50 -8.10
CA PRO A 21 -0.60 -4.49 -9.10
C PRO A 21 -2.08 -4.09 -9.01
N SER A 22 -2.38 -2.80 -9.14
CA SER A 22 -3.75 -2.28 -9.18
C SER A 22 -4.05 -1.40 -10.41
N GLY A 23 -3.04 -1.07 -11.20
CA GLY A 23 -3.20 -0.31 -12.43
C GLY A 23 -2.18 -0.69 -13.49
N TRP A 24 -2.58 -0.63 -14.76
CA TRP A 24 -1.74 -0.92 -15.93
C TRP A 24 -1.92 0.14 -17.00
N ASN A 25 -0.84 0.44 -17.73
CA ASN A 25 -0.92 1.25 -18.94
C ASN A 25 -1.29 0.37 -20.17
N ALA A 26 -1.42 1.00 -21.34
CA ALA A 26 -1.74 0.31 -22.60
C ALA A 26 -0.67 -0.69 -23.08
N ARG A 27 0.53 -0.68 -22.48
CA ARG A 27 1.62 -1.63 -22.75
C ARG A 27 1.69 -2.76 -21.72
N PHE A 28 0.74 -2.82 -20.78
CA PHE A 28 0.71 -3.74 -19.65
C PHE A 28 1.83 -3.51 -18.62
N ASP A 29 2.47 -2.34 -18.62
CA ASP A 29 3.35 -1.96 -17.51
C ASP A 29 2.50 -1.58 -16.30
N VAL A 30 2.93 -2.00 -15.10
CA VAL A 30 2.27 -1.66 -13.84
C VAL A 30 2.46 -0.17 -13.54
N THR A 31 1.37 0.56 -13.33
CA THR A 31 1.38 2.00 -13.04
C THR A 31 0.94 2.34 -11.62
N SER A 32 0.26 1.41 -10.95
CA SER A 32 -0.26 1.58 -9.59
C SER A 32 -0.12 0.29 -8.80
N LEU A 33 0.10 0.42 -7.50
CA LEU A 33 0.20 -0.70 -6.56
C LEU A 33 -0.85 -0.56 -5.46
N SER A 34 -1.29 -1.70 -4.95
CA SER A 34 -2.03 -1.80 -3.69
C SER A 34 -1.32 -2.75 -2.74
N LEU A 35 -1.53 -2.55 -1.44
CA LEU A 35 -1.16 -3.49 -0.39
C LEU A 35 -2.40 -4.32 -0.02
N ALA A 36 -2.36 -5.62 -0.30
CA ALA A 36 -3.36 -6.57 0.18
C ALA A 36 -3.00 -6.98 1.61
N CYS A 37 -3.74 -6.46 2.58
CA CYS A 37 -3.61 -6.71 4.01
C CYS A 37 -4.44 -7.93 4.44
N ASP A 38 -4.44 -8.21 5.75
CA ASP A 38 -5.34 -9.19 6.34
C ASP A 38 -6.81 -8.72 6.30
N GLY A 39 -7.74 -9.69 6.43
CA GLY A 39 -9.16 -9.39 6.50
C GLY A 39 -9.76 -8.77 5.23
N GLU A 40 -9.22 -9.11 4.05
CA GLU A 40 -9.65 -8.59 2.74
C GLU A 40 -9.46 -7.07 2.55
N ARG A 41 -8.74 -6.41 3.47
CA ARG A 41 -8.43 -4.98 3.36
C ARG A 41 -7.40 -4.76 2.25
N GLU A 42 -7.72 -3.88 1.31
CA GLU A 42 -6.79 -3.43 0.27
C GLU A 42 -6.55 -1.92 0.42
N VAL A 43 -5.28 -1.50 0.37
CA VAL A 43 -4.89 -0.08 0.50
C VAL A 43 -4.02 0.34 -0.68
N GLY A 44 -4.48 1.32 -1.47
CA GLY A 44 -3.77 1.81 -2.65
C GLY A 44 -2.55 2.66 -2.29
N ILE A 45 -1.43 2.50 -3.00
CA ILE A 45 -0.23 3.31 -2.77
C ILE A 45 -0.31 4.60 -3.60
N GLU A 46 -0.32 5.75 -2.94
CA GLU A 46 -0.51 7.05 -3.59
C GLU A 46 0.78 7.60 -4.19
N ASN A 47 1.89 7.57 -3.44
CA ASN A 47 3.17 8.17 -3.81
C ASN A 47 4.16 7.16 -4.40
N LEU A 48 3.68 6.25 -5.26
CA LEU A 48 4.52 5.23 -5.90
C LEU A 48 5.70 5.82 -6.69
N SER A 49 5.54 7.01 -7.27
CA SER A 49 6.62 7.71 -7.99
C SER A 49 7.81 8.10 -7.10
N GLU A 50 7.62 8.22 -5.79
CA GLU A 50 8.67 8.50 -4.82
C GLU A 50 9.44 7.21 -4.42
N TYR A 51 8.84 6.04 -4.63
CA TYR A 51 9.38 4.72 -4.26
C TYR A 51 9.24 3.70 -5.40
N PRO A 52 9.84 3.93 -6.58
CA PRO A 52 9.72 3.05 -7.74
C PRO A 52 10.22 1.63 -7.48
N GLU A 53 11.12 1.43 -6.52
CA GLU A 53 11.64 0.13 -6.10
C GLU A 53 10.56 -0.81 -5.55
N LEU A 54 9.40 -0.30 -5.10
CA LEU A 54 8.26 -1.12 -4.68
C LEU A 54 7.74 -2.02 -5.81
N LEU A 55 7.93 -1.61 -7.08
CA LEU A 55 7.59 -2.46 -8.24
C LEU A 55 8.41 -3.77 -8.25
N SER A 56 9.66 -3.73 -7.76
CA SER A 56 10.50 -4.93 -7.65
C SER A 56 10.06 -5.86 -6.50
N LEU A 57 9.22 -5.37 -5.60
CA LEU A 57 8.68 -6.08 -4.44
C LEU A 57 7.25 -6.60 -4.69
N LEU A 58 6.77 -6.54 -5.93
CA LEU A 58 5.51 -7.17 -6.31
C LEU A 58 5.46 -8.64 -5.87
N ARG A 59 4.30 -9.04 -5.33
CA ARG A 59 4.02 -10.38 -4.78
C ARG A 59 4.87 -10.73 -3.54
N ARG A 60 5.58 -9.76 -2.96
CA ARG A 60 6.32 -9.95 -1.72
C ARG A 60 5.55 -9.39 -0.54
N GLN A 61 5.69 -10.04 0.61
CA GLN A 61 5.15 -9.53 1.85
C GLN A 61 6.06 -8.41 2.37
N VAL A 62 5.46 -7.27 2.66
CA VAL A 62 6.14 -6.08 3.15
C VAL A 62 5.41 -5.52 4.36
N GLU A 63 6.17 -4.88 5.23
CA GLU A 63 5.63 -3.96 6.22
C GLU A 63 5.89 -2.55 5.69
N VAL A 64 4.84 -1.75 5.57
CA VAL A 64 4.89 -0.35 5.15
C VAL A 64 4.44 0.53 6.31
N ALA A 65 5.04 1.69 6.45
CA ALA A 65 4.58 2.73 7.35
C ALA A 65 4.22 3.97 6.53
N GLY A 66 3.16 4.67 6.93
CA GLY A 66 2.71 5.87 6.23
C GLY A 66 1.42 6.43 6.79
N ILE A 67 0.89 7.44 6.12
CA ILE A 67 -0.39 8.04 6.46
C ILE A 67 -1.46 7.35 5.62
N VAL A 68 -2.48 6.79 6.29
CA VAL A 68 -3.64 6.21 5.63
C VAL A 68 -4.73 7.26 5.54
N GLU A 69 -5.25 7.46 4.34
CA GLU A 69 -6.42 8.28 4.08
C GLU A 69 -7.57 7.38 3.61
N LYS A 70 -8.79 7.73 4.01
CA LYS A 70 -10.00 6.99 3.64
C LYS A 70 -10.98 7.92 2.94
N ASP A 71 -11.36 7.55 1.73
CA ASP A 71 -12.41 8.20 0.97
C ASP A 71 -13.51 7.19 0.60
N GLY A 72 -14.59 7.21 1.38
CA GLY A 72 -15.66 6.23 1.27
C GLY A 72 -15.17 4.81 1.56
N ASP A 73 -15.30 3.93 0.57
CA ASP A 73 -14.87 2.53 0.64
C ASP A 73 -13.41 2.33 0.22
N PHE A 74 -12.73 3.38 -0.25
CA PHE A 74 -11.34 3.32 -0.70
C PHE A 74 -10.40 3.81 0.39
N GLU A 75 -9.28 3.10 0.55
CA GLU A 75 -8.18 3.50 1.43
C GLU A 75 -6.91 3.68 0.59
N THR A 76 -6.21 4.78 0.83
CA THR A 76 -4.92 5.08 0.23
C THR A 76 -3.86 5.23 1.30
N LEU A 77 -2.62 4.89 0.96
CA LEU A 77 -1.46 5.01 1.82
C LEU A 77 -0.42 5.89 1.12
N ARG A 78 -0.03 6.95 1.81
CA ARG A 78 1.16 7.72 1.49
C ARG A 78 2.34 7.18 2.31
N ILE A 79 3.23 6.46 1.66
CA ILE A 79 4.34 5.73 2.29
C ILE A 79 5.41 6.69 2.80
N SER A 80 5.92 6.43 4.01
CA SER A 80 7.10 7.08 4.59
C SER A 80 8.29 6.12 4.77
N SER A 81 8.04 4.83 4.90
CA SER A 81 9.09 3.79 4.93
C SER A 81 8.50 2.41 4.65
N PHE A 82 9.34 1.47 4.22
CA PHE A 82 8.94 0.08 4.04
C PHE A 82 10.11 -0.87 4.34
N LYS A 83 9.79 -2.12 4.67
CA LYS A 83 10.75 -3.22 4.77
C LYS A 83 10.12 -4.51 4.26
N VAL A 84 10.93 -5.37 3.65
CA VAL A 84 10.50 -6.71 3.30
C VAL A 84 10.37 -7.53 4.58
N VAL A 85 9.22 -8.17 4.77
CA VAL A 85 9.08 -9.19 5.81
C VAL A 85 9.73 -10.44 5.23
N SER A 86 10.88 -10.80 5.78
CA SER A 86 11.79 -11.86 5.33
C SER A 86 11.10 -13.06 4.67
N ASP A 87 11.62 -13.51 3.51
CA ASP A 87 11.18 -14.71 2.81
C ASP A 87 11.12 -15.92 3.76
N ILE A 88 9.96 -16.58 3.79
CA ILE A 88 9.85 -17.95 4.32
C ILE A 88 10.60 -18.96 3.41
N ASN A 89 11.18 -18.54 2.28
CA ASN A 89 11.98 -19.38 1.38
C ASN A 89 13.50 -19.12 1.45
N ALA A 90 14.06 -19.06 2.64
CA ALA A 90 15.48 -19.40 2.87
C ALA A 90 15.61 -20.87 3.30
N ASN A 91 15.00 -21.81 2.54
CA ASN A 91 15.33 -23.23 2.59
C ASN A 91 14.57 -24.03 1.52
N LYS A 92 15.17 -24.20 0.33
CA LYS A 92 15.38 -25.52 -0.31
C LYS A 92 16.15 -25.42 -1.61
#